data_AF-A0A8J8BVE3-F1
#
_entry.id   AF-A0A8J8BVE3-F1
#
_cell.length_a   1.000
_cell.length_b   1.000
_cell.length_c   1.000
_cell.angle_alpha   90.00
_cell.angle_beta   90.00
_cell.angle_gamma   90.00
#
_symmetry.space_group_name_H-M   'P 1'
#
loop_
_entity.id
_entity.type
_entity.pdbx_description
1 polymer ?
#
loop_
_entity_poly.entity_id
_entity_poly.type
_entity_poly.pdbx_seq_one_letter_code
_entity_poly.pdbx_strand_id
1 'polypeptide(L)'
;MKTIRFSHEDYEKFRRIQKKPPFTAKLLQVFLLHNTDVSDAFREYDTKYYTEEGVEYYQLHGRVWIVLLLETDGYLFTTMRTVNASKVQYYQSAQGEEFEITARRRYR
;
A
#
# COMPACT_ATOMS: atom_id res chain seq x y z
N MET A 1 13.91 -12.22 -2.00
CA MET A 1 13.11 -11.34 -1.12
C MET A 1 11.73 -11.19 -1.72
N LYS A 2 10.66 -11.26 -0.92
CA LYS A 2 9.29 -11.02 -1.41
C LYS A 2 9.14 -9.55 -1.78
N THR A 3 8.28 -9.21 -2.74
CA THR A 3 8.14 -7.83 -3.23
C THR A 3 6.70 -7.37 -3.20
N ILE A 4 6.47 -6.16 -2.68
CA ILE A 4 5.21 -5.43 -2.83
C ILE A 4 5.44 -4.30 -3.84
N ARG A 5 4.82 -4.44 -5.00
CA ARG A 5 4.85 -3.43 -6.06
C ARG A 5 3.73 -2.41 -5.88
N PHE A 6 4.09 -1.14 -5.93
CA PHE A 6 3.19 0.01 -6.00
C PHE A 6 3.15 0.55 -7.43
N SER A 7 2.02 1.12 -7.81
CA SER A 7 1.81 1.68 -9.15
C SER A 7 2.57 3.00 -9.37
N HIS A 8 2.84 3.75 -8.30
CA HIS A 8 3.48 5.07 -8.34
C HIS A 8 4.54 5.18 -7.24
N GLU A 9 5.61 5.92 -7.49
CA GLU A 9 6.64 6.22 -6.47
C GLU A 9 6.30 7.45 -5.62
N ASP A 10 5.35 8.27 -6.08
CA ASP A 10 4.97 9.55 -5.47
C ASP A 10 3.72 9.46 -4.57
N TYR A 11 3.46 8.31 -3.95
CA TYR A 11 2.38 8.23 -2.96
C TYR A 11 2.67 9.15 -1.77
N GLU A 12 1.63 9.84 -1.29
CA GLU A 12 1.72 10.72 -0.11
C GLU A 12 2.23 9.97 1.13
N LYS A 13 1.82 8.71 1.30
CA LYS A 13 2.31 7.87 2.41
C LYS A 13 3.83 7.69 2.41
N PHE A 14 4.48 7.66 1.25
CA PHE A 14 5.94 7.54 1.14
C PHE A 14 6.65 8.82 1.56
N ARG A 15 6.07 9.99 1.25
CA ARG A 15 6.56 11.28 1.76
C ARG A 15 6.44 11.36 3.28
N ARG A 16 5.31 10.91 3.86
CA ARG A 16 5.08 10.90 5.31
C ARG A 16 6.08 10.05 6.08
N ILE A 17 6.44 8.88 5.54
CA ILE A 17 7.47 8.01 6.13
C ILE A 17 8.89 8.36 5.66
N GLN A 18 9.05 9.44 4.88
CA GLN A 18 10.34 9.92 4.36
C GLN A 18 11.13 8.84 3.59
N LYS A 19 10.43 8.00 2.80
CA LYS A 19 11.03 6.94 1.98
C LYS A 19 10.84 7.18 0.50
N LYS A 20 11.84 6.76 -0.28
CA LYS A 20 11.75 6.62 -1.73
C LYS A 20 11.97 5.16 -2.10
N PRO A 21 11.03 4.49 -2.81
CA PRO A 21 11.26 3.15 -3.33
C PRO A 21 12.53 3.05 -4.19
N PRO A 22 13.32 1.95 -4.11
CA PRO A 22 13.06 0.77 -3.29
C PRO A 22 13.48 0.92 -1.82
N PHE A 23 12.76 0.26 -0.92
CA PHE A 23 13.11 0.13 0.50
C PHE A 23 12.51 -1.15 1.10
N THR A 24 12.94 -1.58 2.28
CA THR A 24 12.39 -2.77 2.96
C THR A 24 11.33 -2.39 3.98
N ALA A 25 10.26 -3.17 4.08
CA ALA A 25 9.26 -3.04 5.14
C ALA A 25 8.78 -4.40 5.62
N LYS A 26 8.49 -4.51 6.93
CA LYS A 26 7.93 -5.71 7.55
C LYS A 26 6.40 -5.69 7.46
N LEU A 27 5.79 -6.78 7.02
CA LEU A 27 4.33 -6.94 7.06
C LEU A 27 3.89 -7.28 8.46
N LEU A 28 3.23 -6.35 9.15
CA LEU A 28 2.78 -6.56 10.52
C LEU A 28 1.45 -7.31 10.58
N GLN A 29 0.46 -6.87 9.78
CA GLN A 29 -0.89 -7.42 9.84
C GLN A 29 -1.61 -7.27 8.50
N VAL A 30 -2.48 -8.23 8.21
CA VAL A 30 -3.41 -8.22 7.07
C VAL A 30 -4.84 -8.10 7.60
N PHE A 31 -5.58 -7.15 7.07
CA PHE A 31 -7.00 -6.98 7.34
C PHE A 31 -7.81 -7.21 6.06
N LEU A 32 -9.01 -7.77 6.23
CA LEU A 32 -10.05 -7.80 5.21
C LEU A 32 -11.15 -6.87 5.67
N LEU A 33 -11.34 -5.77 4.96
CA LEU A 33 -12.33 -4.75 5.31
C LEU A 33 -13.38 -4.65 4.21
N HIS A 34 -14.64 -4.49 4.58
CA HIS A 34 -15.65 -4.06 3.62
C HIS A 34 -15.41 -2.60 3.27
N ASN A 35 -15.75 -2.20 2.05
CA ASN A 35 -15.60 -0.82 1.60
C ASN A 35 -16.41 0.19 2.45
N THR A 36 -17.48 -0.28 3.10
CA THR A 36 -18.31 0.46 4.05
C THR A 36 -17.63 0.69 5.40
N ASP A 37 -16.64 -0.12 5.75
CA ASP A 37 -15.89 0.00 7.02
C ASP A 37 -14.71 0.97 6.90
N VAL A 38 -14.42 1.43 5.67
CA VAL A 38 -13.31 2.31 5.37
C VAL A 38 -13.80 3.75 5.25
N SER A 39 -13.36 4.61 6.16
CA SER A 39 -13.62 6.04 6.08
C SER A 39 -13.00 6.68 4.84
N ASP A 40 -13.61 7.74 4.35
CA ASP A 40 -13.09 8.48 3.19
C ASP A 40 -11.70 9.06 3.47
N ALA A 41 -11.42 9.47 4.72
CA ALA A 41 -10.10 9.95 5.13
C ALA A 41 -9.02 8.86 5.02
N PHE A 42 -9.33 7.61 5.42
CA PHE A 42 -8.38 6.50 5.25
C PHE A 42 -8.20 6.15 3.77
N ARG A 43 -9.29 6.20 2.99
CA ARG A 43 -9.23 6.00 1.53
C ARG A 43 -8.34 7.04 0.86
N GLU A 44 -8.50 8.32 1.22
CA GLU A 44 -7.67 9.41 0.71
C GLU A 44 -6.21 9.16 1.08
N TYR A 45 -5.92 8.94 2.36
CA TYR A 45 -4.56 8.68 2.85
C TYR A 45 -3.85 7.56 2.07
N ASP A 46 -4.55 6.45 1.83
CA ASP A 46 -3.91 5.28 1.25
C ASP A 46 -3.78 5.37 -0.29
N THR A 47 -4.70 6.06 -0.96
CA THR A 47 -4.76 6.06 -2.44
C THR A 47 -4.11 7.29 -3.09
N LYS A 48 -3.86 8.35 -2.33
CA LYS A 48 -3.32 9.64 -2.83
C LYS A 48 -1.87 9.54 -3.32
N TYR A 49 -1.63 9.99 -4.54
CA TYR A 49 -0.29 10.17 -5.10
C TYR A 49 -0.18 11.49 -5.87
N TYR A 50 1.04 11.98 -6.03
CA TYR A 50 1.32 13.22 -6.74
C TYR A 50 1.74 12.95 -8.19
N THR A 51 1.32 13.84 -9.08
CA THR A 51 1.71 13.88 -10.48
C THR A 51 2.23 15.27 -10.82
N GLU A 52 2.78 15.44 -12.02
CA GLU A 52 3.23 16.77 -12.50
C GLU A 52 2.06 17.76 -12.62
N GLU A 53 0.85 17.25 -12.85
CA GLU A 53 -0.39 18.04 -13.02
C GLU A 53 -1.13 18.27 -11.69
N GLY A 54 -0.73 17.61 -10.60
CA GLY A 54 -1.30 17.81 -9.27
C GLY A 54 -1.44 16.54 -8.44
N VAL A 55 -2.65 16.29 -7.96
CA VAL A 55 -2.97 15.19 -7.04
C VAL A 55 -3.94 14.23 -7.71
N GLU A 56 -3.63 12.94 -7.69
CA GLU A 56 -4.50 11.87 -8.17
C GLU A 56 -4.71 10.79 -7.09
N TYR A 57 -5.69 9.90 -7.32
CA TYR A 57 -6.06 8.84 -6.39
C TYR A 57 -6.14 7.49 -7.10
N TYR A 58 -5.47 6.49 -6.52
CA TYR A 58 -5.51 5.13 -7.04
C TYR A 58 -6.92 4.55 -6.91
N GLN A 59 -7.48 4.07 -8.02
CA GLN A 59 -8.83 3.53 -8.06
C GLN A 59 -8.87 2.12 -7.45
N LEU A 60 -9.64 1.97 -6.37
CA LEU A 60 -9.94 0.68 -5.75
C LEU A 60 -11.33 0.23 -6.15
N HIS A 61 -11.41 -0.96 -6.72
CA HIS A 61 -12.68 -1.59 -7.09
C HIS A 61 -13.03 -2.74 -6.17
N GLY A 62 -14.34 -2.99 -6.01
CA GLY A 62 -14.88 -4.11 -5.23
C GLY A 62 -15.43 -3.70 -3.85
N ARG A 63 -16.13 -4.64 -3.21
CA ARG A 63 -16.79 -4.45 -1.91
C ARG A 63 -15.91 -4.82 -0.71
N VAL A 64 -14.83 -5.55 -0.94
CA VAL A 64 -13.90 -6.00 0.09
C VAL A 64 -12.48 -5.72 -0.39
N TRP A 65 -11.65 -5.19 0.50
CA TRP A 65 -10.26 -4.86 0.24
C TRP A 65 -9.34 -5.56 1.23
N ILE A 66 -8.14 -5.85 0.76
CA ILE A 66 -7.01 -6.28 1.59
C ILE A 66 -6.30 -5.02 2.05
N VAL A 67 -6.16 -4.83 3.35
CA VAL A 67 -5.33 -3.76 3.91
C VAL A 67 -4.11 -4.39 4.56
N LEU A 68 -2.93 -3.99 4.09
CA LEU A 68 -1.65 -4.41 4.67
C LEU A 68 -1.15 -3.30 5.58
N LEU A 69 -0.85 -3.61 6.84
CA LEU A 69 -0.12 -2.74 7.74
C LEU A 69 1.37 -3.10 7.69
N LEU A 70 2.19 -2.13 7.33
CA LEU A 70 3.62 -2.28 7.08
C LEU A 70 4.42 -1.35 7.99
N GLU A 71 5.62 -1.79 8.36
CA GLU A 71 6.56 -1.03 9.20
C GLU A 71 7.94 -0.94 8.54
N THR A 72 8.57 0.23 8.59
CA THR A 72 9.93 0.47 8.10
C THR A 72 10.58 1.57 8.94
N ASP A 73 11.75 1.31 9.51
CA ASP A 73 12.52 2.24 10.33
C ASP A 73 11.67 2.99 11.39
N GLY A 74 10.76 2.29 12.07
CA GLY A 74 9.88 2.85 13.10
C GLY A 74 8.65 3.61 12.56
N TYR A 75 8.49 3.71 11.25
CA TYR A 75 7.32 4.30 10.60
C TYR A 75 6.32 3.24 10.18
N LEU A 76 5.03 3.54 10.40
CA LEU A 76 3.92 2.72 9.92
C LEU A 76 3.29 3.31 8.66
N PHE A 77 2.91 2.44 7.74
CA PHE A 77 2.11 2.81 6.58
C PHE A 77 1.22 1.64 6.14
N THR A 78 0.21 1.93 5.34
CA THR A 78 -0.68 0.91 4.80
C THR A 78 -0.63 0.80 3.28
N THR A 79 -1.17 -0.29 2.74
CA THR A 79 -1.63 -0.35 1.36
C THR A 79 -2.92 -1.14 1.25
N MET A 80 -3.91 -0.53 0.62
CA MET A 80 -5.16 -1.15 0.23
C MET A 80 -5.04 -1.77 -1.15
N ARG A 81 -5.64 -2.96 -1.32
CA ARG A 81 -5.59 -3.74 -2.55
C ARG A 81 -6.94 -4.39 -2.81
N THR A 82 -7.32 -4.50 -4.09
CA THR A 82 -8.47 -5.31 -4.48
C THR A 82 -8.29 -6.76 -4.03
N VAL A 83 -9.35 -7.32 -3.44
CA VAL A 83 -9.35 -8.68 -2.92
C VAL A 83 -9.24 -9.70 -4.05
N ASN A 84 -8.41 -10.72 -3.81
CA ASN A 84 -8.37 -11.97 -4.55
C ASN A 84 -7.96 -13.05 -3.54
N ALA A 85 -8.65 -14.19 -3.52
CA ALA A 85 -8.39 -15.29 -2.59
C ALA A 85 -6.90 -15.67 -2.53
N SER A 86 -6.21 -15.74 -3.68
CA SER A 86 -4.78 -16.06 -3.71
C SER A 86 -3.91 -14.99 -3.06
N LYS A 87 -4.25 -13.70 -3.23
CA LYS A 87 -3.55 -12.59 -2.58
C LYS A 87 -3.78 -12.57 -1.08
N VAL A 88 -5.01 -12.87 -0.64
CA VAL A 88 -5.34 -12.96 0.79
C VAL A 88 -4.47 -14.02 1.46
N GLN A 89 -4.48 -15.24 0.93
CA GLN A 89 -3.68 -16.34 1.47
C GLN A 89 -2.18 -16.05 1.42
N TYR A 90 -1.70 -15.43 0.33
CA TYR A 90 -0.30 -15.04 0.20
C TYR A 90 0.14 -14.05 1.28
N TYR A 91 -0.63 -12.99 1.52
CA TYR A 91 -0.25 -11.99 2.53
C TYR A 91 -0.46 -12.49 3.96
N GLN A 92 -1.54 -13.24 4.22
CA GLN A 92 -1.79 -13.81 5.55
C GLN A 92 -0.69 -14.78 5.98
N SER A 93 -0.18 -15.61 5.07
CA SER A 93 0.92 -16.54 5.36
C SER A 93 2.30 -15.86 5.47
N ALA A 94 2.41 -14.59 5.08
CA ALA A 94 3.65 -13.82 5.09
C ALA A 94 3.70 -12.74 6.19
N GLN A 95 2.77 -12.75 7.15
CA GLN A 95 2.82 -11.84 8.30
C GLN A 95 4.09 -12.09 9.11
N GLY A 96 4.75 -11.02 9.52
CA GLY A 96 6.04 -11.04 10.19
C GLY A 96 7.23 -11.08 9.23
N GLU A 97 7.04 -11.29 7.93
CA GLU A 97 8.13 -11.30 6.96
C GLU A 97 8.44 -9.91 6.38
N GLU A 98 9.67 -9.76 5.88
CA GLU A 98 10.13 -8.57 5.18
C GLU A 98 9.83 -8.62 3.69
N PHE A 99 9.44 -7.45 3.17
CA PHE A 99 9.16 -7.23 1.77
C PHE A 99 10.01 -6.08 1.23
N GLU A 100 10.50 -6.26 0.01
CA GLU A 100 10.96 -5.14 -0.80
C GLU A 100 9.76 -4.34 -1.29
N ILE A 101 9.71 -3.07 -0.94
CA ILE A 101 8.75 -2.12 -1.45
C ILE A 101 9.35 -1.50 -2.70
N THR A 102 8.68 -1.68 -3.83
CA THR A 102 9.10 -1.14 -5.13
C THR A 102 7.96 -0.34 -5.75
N ALA A 103 8.29 0.59 -6.65
CA ALA A 103 7.31 1.37 -7.38
C ALA A 103 7.73 1.51 -8.84
N ARG A 104 6.76 1.73 -9.73
CA ARG A 104 7.07 2.13 -11.11
C ARG A 104 7.53 3.59 -11.11
N ARG A 105 8.71 3.84 -11.67
CA ARG A 105 9.10 5.19 -12.09
C ARG A 105 8.21 5.59 -13.26
N ARG A 106 7.62 6.78 -13.21
CA ARG A 106 7.14 7.40 -14.46
C ARG A 106 8.40 7.69 -15.28
N TYR A 107 8.53 7.05 -16.43
CA TYR A 107 9.46 7.52 -17.45
C TYR A 107 8.94 8.89 -17.89
N ARG A 108 9.78 9.92 -17.71
CA ARG A 108 9.59 11.22 -18.35
C ARG A 108 9.62 11.06 -19.86
#